data_AF-A0A7S0C336-F1
#
_entry.id   AF-A0A7S0C336-F1
#
_cell.length_a   1.000
_cell.length_b   1.000
_cell.length_c   1.000
_cell.angle_alpha   90.00
_cell.angle_beta   90.00
_cell.angle_gamma   90.00
#
_symmetry.space_group_name_H-M   'P 1'
#
loop_
_entity.id
_entity.type
_entity.pdbx_description
1 polymer ?
#
loop_
_entity_poly.entity_id
_entity_poly.type
_entity_poly.pdbx_seq_one_letter_code
_entity_poly.pdbx_strand_id
1 'polypeptide(L)'
;VLTSLRGGATAAAIAAFDLSKENQLIGAWGSYGIITALILNSALRLYTSTKFEKKGQPTMLQNIIPMAWTFATSICVLVGSFTAVSFQLMTIYSKTALANGNIAGYLALKTQTHGFRILGFRGFLTTLGTFALSYLMTLHNKVEMEHSKVGNHILFASLGITAFGFWEVHKFLDVAKACIFSQV
;
A
#
# COMPACT_ATOMS: atom_id res chain seq x y z
N VAL A 1 -44.67 -14.26 23.60
CA VAL A 1 -44.03 -12.95 23.86
C VAL A 1 -42.62 -13.19 24.38
N LEU A 2 -41.63 -13.36 23.49
CA LEU A 2 -40.21 -13.60 23.84
C LEU A 2 -39.24 -12.77 22.99
N THR A 3 -39.75 -11.74 22.31
CA THR A 3 -38.97 -10.84 21.44
C THR A 3 -38.27 -9.70 22.19
N SER A 4 -38.55 -9.51 23.48
CA SER A 4 -38.04 -8.37 24.27
C SER A 4 -36.70 -8.61 24.99
N LEU A 5 -36.18 -9.85 25.05
CA LEU A 5 -34.95 -10.16 25.79
C LEU A 5 -33.69 -10.20 24.92
N ARG A 6 -33.83 -10.18 23.58
CA ARG A 6 -32.67 -10.09 22.65
C ARG A 6 -32.16 -8.66 22.44
N GLY A 7 -32.93 -7.64 22.80
CA GLY A 7 -32.55 -6.23 22.62
C GLY A 7 -31.45 -5.73 23.57
N GLY A 8 -31.29 -6.36 24.74
CA GLY A 8 -30.31 -5.93 25.75
C GLY A 8 -28.86 -6.16 25.33
N ALA A 9 -28.56 -7.26 24.63
CA ALA A 9 -27.21 -7.56 24.15
C ALA A 9 -26.79 -6.65 22.97
N THR A 10 -27.72 -6.35 22.06
CA THR A 10 -27.48 -5.42 20.95
C THR A 10 -27.35 -3.98 21.44
N ALA A 11 -28.17 -3.56 22.42
CA ALA A 11 -28.05 -2.25 23.05
C ALA A 11 -26.75 -2.11 23.86
N ALA A 12 -26.30 -3.15 24.56
CA ALA A 12 -25.02 -3.16 25.26
C ALA A 12 -23.82 -3.12 24.30
N ALA A 13 -23.90 -3.80 23.15
CA ALA A 13 -22.86 -3.73 22.11
C ALA A 13 -22.80 -2.35 21.42
N ILE A 14 -23.95 -1.68 21.25
CA ILE A 14 -24.01 -0.28 20.79
C ILE A 14 -23.47 0.68 21.87
N ALA A 15 -23.75 0.42 23.15
CA ALA A 15 -23.23 1.22 24.26
C ALA A 15 -21.71 1.10 24.47
N ALA A 16 -21.10 0.00 24.02
CA ALA A 16 -19.65 -0.21 24.01
C ALA A 16 -18.97 0.22 22.69
N PHE A 17 -19.73 0.72 21.70
CA PHE A 17 -19.19 1.14 20.42
C PHE A 17 -18.50 2.51 20.53
N ASP A 18 -17.17 2.50 20.54
CA ASP A 18 -16.35 3.70 20.59
C ASP A 18 -16.17 4.31 19.20
N LEU A 19 -17.07 5.25 18.85
CA LEU A 19 -17.05 5.96 17.57
C LEU A 19 -15.72 6.69 17.31
N SER A 20 -15.02 7.14 18.36
CA SER A 20 -13.74 7.83 18.23
C SER A 20 -12.66 6.90 17.69
N LYS A 21 -12.54 5.71 18.27
CA LYS A 21 -11.60 4.67 17.80
C LYS A 21 -11.90 4.25 16.37
N GLU A 22 -13.18 4.07 16.03
CA GLU A 22 -13.57 3.66 14.68
C GLU A 22 -13.30 4.76 13.65
N ASN A 23 -13.50 6.03 14.00
CA ASN A 23 -13.11 7.14 13.15
C ASN A 23 -11.61 7.22 12.91
N GLN A 24 -10.78 6.92 13.92
CA GLN A 24 -9.32 6.84 13.75
C GLN A 24 -8.92 5.72 12.78
N LEU A 25 -9.53 4.53 12.90
CA LEU A 25 -9.27 3.40 12.00
C LEU A 25 -9.67 3.72 10.56
N ILE A 26 -10.84 4.31 10.36
CA ILE A 26 -11.30 4.78 9.04
C ILE A 26 -10.35 5.85 8.49
N GLY A 27 -9.85 6.74 9.35
CA GLY A 27 -8.85 7.75 9.00
C GLY A 27 -7.56 7.11 8.46
N ALA A 28 -7.06 6.08 9.13
CA ALA A 28 -5.86 5.36 8.69
C ALA A 28 -6.03 4.71 7.31
N TRP A 29 -7.18 4.10 7.02
CA TRP A 29 -7.48 3.56 5.68
C TRP A 29 -7.48 4.65 4.61
N GLY A 30 -8.08 5.80 4.92
CA GLY A 30 -8.05 6.97 4.03
C GLY A 30 -6.62 7.44 3.72
N SER A 31 -5.75 7.51 4.73
CA SER A 31 -4.34 7.86 4.55
C SER A 31 -3.61 6.87 3.64
N TYR A 32 -3.81 5.56 3.81
CA TYR A 32 -3.20 4.57 2.90
C TYR A 32 -3.67 4.75 1.46
N GLY A 33 -4.97 4.99 1.25
CA GLY A 33 -5.53 5.27 -0.08
C GLY A 33 -4.89 6.50 -0.74
N ILE A 34 -4.76 7.60 0.01
CA ILE A 34 -4.16 8.85 -0.49
C ILE A 34 -2.68 8.66 -0.85
N ILE A 35 -1.88 8.07 0.05
CA ILE A 35 -0.45 7.83 -0.20
C ILE A 35 -0.28 6.93 -1.43
N THR A 36 -1.11 5.89 -1.56
CA THR A 36 -1.07 5.00 -2.73
C THR A 36 -1.38 5.76 -4.03
N ALA A 37 -2.36 6.66 -4.01
CA ALA A 37 -2.70 7.48 -5.18
C ALA A 37 -1.55 8.44 -5.58
N LEU A 38 -0.84 8.99 -4.59
CA LEU A 38 0.35 9.83 -4.83
C LEU A 38 1.51 9.01 -5.44
N ILE A 39 1.74 7.81 -4.93
CA ILE A 39 2.74 6.87 -5.49
C ILE A 39 2.36 6.50 -6.93
N LEU A 40 1.08 6.20 -7.18
CA LEU A 40 0.57 5.89 -8.51
C LEU A 40 0.82 7.05 -9.49
N ASN A 41 0.50 8.28 -9.08
CA ASN A 41 0.76 9.46 -9.90
C ASN A 41 2.25 9.62 -10.22
N SER A 42 3.10 9.40 -9.22
CA SER A 42 4.56 9.46 -9.37
C SER A 42 5.08 8.38 -10.31
N ALA A 43 4.58 7.15 -10.18
CA ALA A 43 4.93 6.01 -11.03
C ALA A 43 4.54 6.25 -12.50
N LEU A 44 3.35 6.82 -12.76
CA LEU A 44 2.92 7.17 -14.11
C LEU A 44 3.79 8.26 -14.74
N ARG A 45 4.17 9.29 -13.98
CA ARG A 45 5.13 10.32 -14.45
C ARG A 45 6.51 9.74 -14.71
N LEU A 46 6.95 8.81 -13.86
CA LEU A 46 8.21 8.10 -14.06
C LEU A 46 8.16 7.25 -15.35
N TYR A 47 7.03 6.60 -15.59
CA TYR A 47 6.80 5.79 -16.78
C TYR A 47 6.89 6.62 -18.07
N THR A 48 6.29 7.81 -18.10
CA THR A 48 6.30 8.66 -19.30
C THR A 48 7.64 9.39 -19.52
N SER A 49 8.41 9.62 -18.47
CA SER A 49 9.69 10.35 -18.54
C SER A 49 10.92 9.46 -18.76
N THR A 50 10.83 8.16 -18.47
CA THR A 50 11.97 7.24 -18.60
C THR A 50 12.02 6.64 -20.01
N LYS A 51 13.13 6.88 -20.71
CA LYS A 51 13.45 6.23 -21.99
C LYS A 51 14.70 5.39 -21.81
N PHE A 52 14.61 4.09 -22.12
CA PHE A 52 15.77 3.21 -22.14
C PHE A 52 16.35 3.19 -23.55
N GLU A 53 17.44 3.93 -23.76
CA GLU A 53 18.17 3.90 -25.03
C GLU A 53 19.19 2.75 -25.00
N LYS A 54 19.17 1.90 -26.03
CA LYS A 54 20.19 0.86 -26.20
C LYS A 54 21.44 1.48 -26.82
N LYS A 55 22.49 1.72 -26.03
CA LYS A 55 23.80 2.16 -26.53
C LYS A 55 24.80 1.00 -26.46
N GLY A 56 25.38 0.64 -27.62
CA GLY A 56 26.49 -0.31 -27.73
C GLY A 56 26.09 -1.79 -27.91
N GLN A 57 27.06 -2.69 -27.71
CA GLN A 57 26.80 -4.13 -27.74
C GLN A 57 25.91 -4.52 -26.54
N PRO A 58 24.81 -5.25 -26.77
CA PRO A 58 23.85 -5.55 -25.73
C PRO A 58 24.48 -6.48 -24.70
N THR A 59 24.81 -5.94 -23.54
CA THR A 59 25.08 -6.78 -22.36
C THR A 59 23.76 -7.36 -21.85
N MET A 60 23.78 -8.54 -21.24
CA MET A 60 22.56 -9.14 -20.68
C MET A 60 21.86 -8.19 -19.69
N LEU A 61 22.64 -7.43 -18.91
CA LEU A 61 22.15 -6.47 -17.94
C LEU A 61 21.34 -5.32 -18.59
N GLN A 62 21.80 -4.80 -19.73
CA GLN A 62 21.08 -3.76 -20.50
C GLN A 62 19.72 -4.23 -21.04
N ASN A 63 19.51 -5.53 -21.25
CA ASN A 63 18.22 -6.07 -21.66
C ASN A 63 17.30 -6.37 -20.46
N ILE A 64 17.86 -6.77 -19.32
CA ILE A 64 17.10 -7.15 -18.12
C ILE A 64 16.53 -5.91 -17.41
N ILE A 65 17.31 -4.83 -17.28
CA ILE A 65 16.89 -3.64 -16.53
C ILE A 65 15.59 -3.02 -17.08
N PRO A 66 15.43 -2.75 -18.39
CA PRO A 66 14.19 -2.18 -18.93
C PRO A 66 12.98 -3.09 -18.76
N MET A 67 13.19 -4.41 -18.88
CA MET A 67 12.13 -5.40 -18.68
C MET A 67 11.69 -5.43 -17.21
N ALA A 68 12.64 -5.51 -16.28
CA ALA A 68 12.37 -5.49 -14.85
C ALA A 68 11.71 -4.18 -14.41
N TRP A 69 12.13 -3.04 -14.96
CA TRP A 69 11.52 -1.74 -14.72
C TRP A 69 10.08 -1.67 -15.21
N THR A 70 9.82 -2.15 -16.42
CA THR A 70 8.46 -2.16 -16.99
C THR A 70 7.56 -3.03 -16.14
N PHE A 71 8.02 -4.23 -15.78
CA PHE A 71 7.28 -5.16 -14.93
C PHE A 71 7.00 -4.58 -13.54
N ALA A 72 8.01 -4.01 -12.87
CA ALA A 72 7.86 -3.37 -11.58
C ALA A 72 6.85 -2.21 -11.62
N THR A 73 6.94 -1.36 -12.67
CA THR A 73 6.04 -0.22 -12.84
C THR A 73 4.61 -0.68 -13.13
N SER A 74 4.42 -1.71 -13.94
CA SER A 74 3.10 -2.31 -14.19
C SER A 74 2.48 -2.89 -12.92
N ILE A 75 3.25 -3.64 -12.12
CA ILE A 75 2.77 -4.15 -10.83
C ILE A 75 2.41 -3.00 -9.90
N CYS A 76 3.26 -1.98 -9.79
CA CYS A 76 3.01 -0.80 -8.97
C CYS A 76 1.68 -0.14 -9.33
N VAL A 77 1.39 0.02 -10.62
CA VAL A 77 0.15 0.64 -11.13
C VAL A 77 -1.08 -0.24 -10.86
N LEU A 78 -1.01 -1.53 -11.17
CA LEU A 78 -2.14 -2.45 -10.99
C LEU A 78 -2.47 -2.67 -9.52
N VAL A 79 -1.47 -2.94 -8.69
CA VAL A 79 -1.64 -3.15 -7.25
C VAL A 79 -2.01 -1.84 -6.55
N GLY A 80 -1.41 -0.73 -6.97
CA GLY A 80 -1.68 0.60 -6.41
C GLY A 80 -3.10 1.06 -6.68
N SER A 81 -3.60 0.89 -7.91
CA SER A 81 -4.98 1.23 -8.25
C SER A 81 -5.99 0.39 -7.46
N PHE A 82 -5.81 -0.93 -7.39
CA PHE A 82 -6.64 -1.81 -6.56
C PHE A 82 -6.68 -1.35 -5.10
N THR A 83 -5.51 -1.07 -4.52
CA THR A 83 -5.36 -0.68 -3.11
C THR A 83 -6.04 0.66 -2.82
N ALA A 84 -5.81 1.67 -3.67
CA ALA A 84 -6.40 3.00 -3.53
C ALA A 84 -7.92 2.95 -3.61
N VAL A 85 -8.46 2.25 -4.61
CA VAL A 85 -9.92 2.09 -4.78
C VAL A 85 -10.54 1.34 -3.60
N SER A 86 -9.92 0.23 -3.18
CA SER A 86 -10.44 -0.58 -2.07
C SER A 86 -10.52 0.21 -0.76
N PHE A 87 -9.45 0.91 -0.39
CA PHE A 87 -9.44 1.73 0.82
C PHE A 87 -10.40 2.92 0.74
N GLN A 88 -10.53 3.55 -0.43
CA GLN A 88 -11.47 4.65 -0.62
C GLN A 88 -12.93 4.19 -0.52
N LEU A 89 -13.30 3.07 -1.15
CA LEU A 89 -14.64 2.50 -1.05
C LEU A 89 -14.97 2.12 0.39
N MET A 90 -14.07 1.43 1.09
CA MET A 90 -14.27 1.08 2.50
C MET A 90 -14.45 2.33 3.36
N THR A 91 -13.68 3.39 3.11
CA THR A 91 -13.79 4.66 3.85
C THR A 91 -15.13 5.34 3.60
N ILE A 92 -15.56 5.44 2.34
CA ILE A 92 -16.84 6.09 1.97
C ILE A 92 -18.01 5.31 2.57
N TYR A 93 -18.11 4.01 2.34
CA TYR A 93 -19.23 3.21 2.84
C TYR A 93 -19.26 3.13 4.37
N SER A 94 -18.10 3.09 5.03
CA SER A 94 -18.03 3.15 6.48
C SER A 94 -18.57 4.47 7.03
N LYS A 95 -18.13 5.60 6.46
CA LYS A 95 -18.61 6.93 6.86
C LYS A 95 -20.10 7.10 6.58
N THR A 96 -20.59 6.64 5.43
CA THR A 96 -22.02 6.69 5.10
C THR A 96 -22.87 5.86 6.06
N ALA A 97 -22.44 4.65 6.40
CA ALA A 97 -23.15 3.81 7.36
C ALA A 97 -23.21 4.47 8.75
N LEU A 98 -22.10 5.05 9.21
CA LEU A 98 -22.03 5.76 10.48
C LEU A 98 -22.85 7.07 10.48
N ALA A 99 -22.81 7.84 9.39
CA ALA A 99 -23.59 9.07 9.24
C ALA A 99 -25.11 8.81 9.27
N ASN A 100 -25.54 7.66 8.74
CA ASN A 100 -26.94 7.23 8.79
C ASN A 100 -27.33 6.56 10.13
N GLY A 101 -26.43 6.49 11.11
CA GLY A 101 -26.66 5.80 12.38
C GLY A 101 -26.78 4.27 12.24
N ASN A 102 -26.44 3.68 11.09
CA ASN A 102 -26.55 2.24 10.83
C ASN A 102 -25.29 1.49 11.30
N ILE A 103 -25.13 1.41 12.63
CA ILE A 103 -23.97 0.75 13.27
C ILE A 103 -23.89 -0.73 12.92
N ALA A 104 -25.04 -1.43 12.85
CA ALA A 104 -25.09 -2.85 12.49
C ALA A 104 -24.56 -3.10 11.06
N GLY A 105 -24.96 -2.26 10.09
CA GLY A 105 -24.46 -2.31 8.72
C GLY A 105 -22.97 -2.02 8.63
N TYR A 106 -22.47 -1.05 9.42
CA TYR A 106 -21.04 -0.78 9.52
C TYR A 106 -20.24 -1.98 10.03
N LEU A 107 -20.68 -2.63 11.12
CA LEU A 107 -20.01 -3.81 11.68
C LEU A 107 -20.05 -5.01 10.71
N ALA A 108 -21.16 -5.21 10.01
CA ALA A 108 -21.29 -6.23 8.99
C ALA A 108 -20.31 -5.97 7.82
N LEU A 109 -20.25 -4.73 7.32
CA LEU A 109 -19.27 -4.32 6.31
C LEU A 109 -17.84 -4.55 6.80
N LYS A 110 -17.53 -4.16 8.05
CA LYS A 110 -16.21 -4.34 8.66
C LYS A 110 -15.82 -5.81 8.75
N THR A 111 -16.77 -6.70 9.03
CA THR A 111 -16.51 -8.15 9.10
C THR A 111 -16.25 -8.72 7.71
N GLN A 112 -17.12 -8.42 6.73
CA GLN A 112 -17.02 -8.94 5.37
C GLN A 112 -15.79 -8.41 4.60
N THR A 113 -15.36 -7.19 4.91
CA THR A 113 -14.20 -6.57 4.25
C THR A 113 -12.85 -6.89 4.90
N HIS A 114 -12.81 -7.76 5.91
CA HIS A 114 -11.57 -8.09 6.62
C HIS A 114 -10.46 -8.57 5.67
N GLY A 115 -10.78 -9.46 4.73
CA GLY A 115 -9.82 -9.94 3.72
C GLY A 115 -9.30 -8.82 2.82
N PHE A 116 -10.17 -7.92 2.38
CA PHE A 116 -9.79 -6.78 1.54
C PHE A 116 -8.90 -5.78 2.28
N ARG A 117 -9.05 -5.62 3.60
CA ARG A 117 -8.15 -4.78 4.39
C ARG A 117 -6.73 -5.33 4.46
N ILE A 118 -6.61 -6.63 4.71
CA ILE A 118 -5.29 -7.31 4.75
C ILE A 118 -4.65 -7.27 3.36
N LEU A 119 -5.42 -7.61 2.32
CA LEU A 119 -4.93 -7.61 0.95
C LEU A 119 -4.56 -6.20 0.49
N GLY A 120 -5.37 -5.19 0.80
CA GLY A 120 -5.08 -3.78 0.52
C GLY A 120 -3.84 -3.29 1.23
N PHE A 121 -3.62 -3.68 2.49
CA PHE A 121 -2.39 -3.31 3.21
C PHE A 121 -1.15 -3.97 2.62
N ARG A 122 -1.23 -5.26 2.26
CA ARG A 122 -0.14 -5.95 1.53
C ARG A 122 0.09 -5.35 0.15
N GLY A 123 -0.98 -4.94 -0.52
CA GLY A 123 -0.94 -4.22 -1.78
C GLY A 123 -0.21 -2.89 -1.66
N PHE A 124 -0.54 -2.10 -0.63
CA PHE A 124 0.16 -0.85 -0.30
C PHE A 124 1.68 -1.04 -0.15
N LEU A 125 2.11 -2.04 0.64
CA LEU A 125 3.53 -2.35 0.81
C LEU A 125 4.19 -2.80 -0.51
N THR A 126 3.49 -3.63 -1.29
CA THR A 126 3.97 -4.07 -2.61
C THR A 126 4.12 -2.87 -3.56
N THR A 127 3.16 -1.95 -3.59
CA THR A 127 3.22 -0.72 -4.38
C THR A 127 4.41 0.15 -3.97
N LEU A 128 4.66 0.31 -2.67
CA LEU A 128 5.81 1.06 -2.16
C LEU A 128 7.13 0.45 -2.65
N GLY A 129 7.28 -0.88 -2.55
CA GLY A 129 8.51 -1.57 -2.96
C GLY A 129 8.73 -1.61 -4.46
N THR A 130 7.68 -1.87 -5.22
CA THR A 130 7.76 -1.87 -6.69
C THR A 130 8.00 -0.48 -7.25
N PHE A 131 7.43 0.57 -6.63
CA PHE A 131 7.76 1.96 -6.95
C PHE A 131 9.23 2.28 -6.65
N ALA A 132 9.73 1.93 -5.46
CA ALA A 132 11.13 2.15 -5.11
C ALA A 132 12.07 1.47 -6.11
N LEU A 133 11.81 0.20 -6.45
CA LEU A 133 12.60 -0.53 -7.44
C LEU A 133 12.58 0.15 -8.81
N SER A 134 11.40 0.56 -9.29
CA SER A 134 11.25 1.29 -10.56
C SER A 134 12.03 2.61 -10.54
N TYR A 135 11.95 3.37 -9.45
CA TYR A 135 12.70 4.62 -9.27
C TYR A 135 14.21 4.39 -9.32
N LEU A 136 14.73 3.36 -8.64
CA LEU A 136 16.16 3.04 -8.65
C LEU A 136 16.67 2.65 -10.04
N MET A 137 15.88 1.87 -10.79
CA MET A 137 16.22 1.51 -12.17
C MET A 137 16.21 2.74 -13.10
N THR A 138 15.26 3.65 -12.94
CA THR A 138 15.28 4.93 -13.67
C THR A 138 16.50 5.77 -13.29
N LEU A 139 16.84 5.85 -12.00
CA LEU A 139 18.01 6.60 -11.52
C LEU A 139 19.30 6.02 -12.10
N HIS A 140 19.46 4.70 -12.08
CA HIS A 140 20.60 4.02 -12.69
C HIS A 140 20.74 4.36 -14.18
N ASN A 141 19.65 4.25 -14.95
CA ASN A 141 19.66 4.59 -16.38
C ASN A 141 20.07 6.05 -16.63
N LYS A 142 19.61 7.00 -15.80
CA LYS A 142 20.01 8.41 -15.92
C LYS A 142 21.49 8.62 -15.60
N VAL A 143 22.00 8.01 -14.55
CA VAL A 143 23.42 8.17 -14.15
C VAL A 143 24.35 7.45 -15.12
N GLU A 144 23.98 6.26 -15.61
CA GLU A 144 24.81 5.52 -16.57
C GLU A 144 25.01 6.30 -17.87
N MET A 145 24.00 7.08 -18.31
CA MET A 145 24.13 7.96 -19.48
C MET A 145 25.18 9.07 -19.30
N GLU A 146 25.47 9.49 -18.07
CA GLU A 146 26.45 10.55 -17.77
C GLU A 146 27.81 9.95 -17.37
N HIS A 147 27.84 8.92 -16.52
CA HIS A 147 29.05 8.31 -15.96
C HIS A 147 28.89 6.80 -15.68
N SER A 148 29.35 5.95 -16.62
CA SER A 148 29.16 4.48 -16.61
C SER A 148 29.56 3.76 -15.31
N LYS A 149 30.69 4.10 -14.67
CA LYS A 149 31.14 3.40 -13.44
C LYS A 149 30.42 3.87 -12.17
N VAL A 150 30.00 5.14 -12.13
CA VAL A 150 29.35 5.74 -10.95
C VAL A 150 27.91 5.23 -10.80
N GLY A 151 27.22 4.99 -11.91
CA GLY A 151 25.84 4.49 -11.92
C GLY A 151 25.66 3.18 -11.15
N ASN A 152 26.58 2.23 -11.32
CA ASN A 152 26.51 0.95 -10.62
C ASN A 152 26.68 1.09 -9.10
N HIS A 153 27.62 1.93 -8.65
CA HIS A 153 27.81 2.18 -7.21
C HIS A 153 26.60 2.85 -6.57
N ILE A 154 26.01 3.83 -7.25
CA ILE A 154 24.78 4.51 -6.77
C ILE A 154 23.62 3.51 -6.72
N LEU A 155 23.46 2.64 -7.73
CA LEU A 155 22.42 1.63 -7.73
C LEU A 155 22.58 0.66 -6.55
N PHE A 156 23.77 0.11 -6.32
CA PHE A 156 24.00 -0.82 -5.21
C PHE A 156 23.84 -0.16 -3.84
N ALA A 157 24.34 1.07 -3.65
CA ALA A 157 24.14 1.82 -2.41
C ALA A 157 22.64 2.07 -2.16
N SER A 158 21.90 2.49 -3.18
CA SER A 158 20.48 2.78 -3.06
C SER A 158 19.65 1.52 -2.85
N LEU A 159 20.00 0.40 -3.49
CA LEU A 159 19.42 -0.91 -3.22
C LEU A 159 19.68 -1.35 -1.78
N GLY A 160 20.90 -1.14 -1.26
CA GLY A 160 21.25 -1.44 0.13
C GLY A 160 20.42 -0.64 1.13
N ILE A 161 20.28 0.68 0.92
CA ILE A 161 19.42 1.55 1.75
C ILE A 161 17.96 1.10 1.67
N THR A 162 17.47 0.78 0.47
CA THR A 162 16.09 0.32 0.27
C THR A 162 15.84 -1.01 0.98
N ALA A 163 16.74 -1.97 0.84
CA ALA A 163 16.65 -3.27 1.50
C ALA A 163 16.71 -3.14 3.04
N PHE A 164 17.59 -2.26 3.55
CA PHE A 164 17.66 -1.95 4.97
C PHE A 164 16.34 -1.32 5.47
N GLY A 165 15.77 -0.37 4.73
CA GLY A 165 14.46 0.21 5.03
C GLY A 165 13.35 -0.85 5.06
N PHE A 166 13.33 -1.76 4.09
CA PHE A 166 12.39 -2.88 4.06
C PHE A 166 12.54 -3.80 5.28
N TRP A 167 13.77 -4.09 5.68
CA TRP A 167 14.05 -4.91 6.85
C TRP A 167 13.55 -4.26 8.14
N GLU A 168 13.79 -2.97 8.33
CA GLU A 168 13.31 -2.23 9.50
C GLU A 168 11.77 -2.13 9.51
N VAL A 169 11.13 -1.93 8.36
CA VAL A 169 9.67 -2.00 8.24
C VAL A 169 9.16 -3.40 8.63
N HIS A 170 9.83 -4.46 8.19
CA HIS A 170 9.43 -5.83 8.54
C HIS A 170 9.52 -6.08 10.05
N LYS A 171 10.65 -5.70 10.69
CA LYS A 171 10.79 -5.78 12.16
C LYS A 171 9.70 -5.00 12.88
N PHE A 172 9.42 -3.77 12.42
CA PHE A 172 8.37 -2.95 12.99
C PHE A 172 7.00 -3.64 12.90
N LEU A 173 6.69 -4.28 11.77
CA LEU A 173 5.45 -5.04 11.59
C LEU A 173 5.39 -6.28 12.50
N ASP A 174 6.50 -6.97 12.72
CA ASP A 174 6.57 -8.12 13.62
C ASP A 174 6.35 -7.71 15.07
N VAL A 175 6.98 -6.62 15.51
CA VAL A 175 6.76 -6.04 16.84
C VAL A 175 5.32 -5.57 16.99
N ALA A 176 4.79 -4.85 16.00
CA ALA A 176 3.39 -4.41 16.00
C ALA A 176 2.44 -5.60 16.10
N LYS A 177 2.73 -6.71 15.39
CA LYS A 177 1.94 -7.93 15.48
C LYS A 177 2.02 -8.58 16.86
N ALA A 178 3.21 -8.65 17.46
CA ALA A 178 3.41 -9.21 18.79
C ALA A 178 2.74 -8.37 19.88
N CYS A 179 2.68 -7.04 19.75
CA CYS A 179 2.13 -6.16 20.79
C CYS A 179 0.63 -5.85 20.62
N ILE A 180 0.14 -5.73 19.39
CA ILE A 180 -1.23 -5.24 19.10
C ILE A 180 -2.16 -6.41 18.78
N PHE A 181 -1.70 -7.41 18.04
CA PHE A 181 -2.55 -8.50 17.53
C PHE A 181 -2.45 -9.80 18.33
N SER A 182 -1.64 -9.86 19.39
CA SER A 182 -1.55 -11.00 20.30
C SER A 182 -2.57 -10.97 21.45
N GLN A 183 -3.22 -9.82 21.67
CA GLN A 183 -4.18 -9.59 22.76
C GLN A 183 -5.65 -9.67 22.31
N VAL A 184 -5.90 -10.10 21.07
CA VAL A 184 -7.23 -10.34 20.48
C VAL A 184 -7.35 -11.80 20.14
#